data_AF-A0A9E3ESL7-F1
#
_entry.id   AF-A0A9E3ESL7-F1
#
_cell.length_a   1.000
_cell.length_b   1.000
_cell.length_c   1.000
_cell.angle_alpha   90.00
_cell.angle_beta   90.00
_cell.angle_gamma   90.00
#
_symmetry.space_group_name_H-M   'P 1'
#
loop_
_entity.id
_entity.type
_entity.pdbx_description
1 polymer ?
#
loop_
_entity_poly.entity_id
_entity_poly.type
_entity_poly.pdbx_seq_one_letter_code
_entity_poly.pdbx_strand_id
1 'polypeptide(L)'
;MTWQTLRRTADREGTARAASPPKSATEPETAPAADPRAGGILQLQRTHGNAFVQRLRAEGDDRLLRKGKPREKTDEEKAEEAAQAALPHRLVLINEADPAKKQMSDAVAPSYRDFVAEVKELTGRDLGTGFGDTVRGLGGATEKVGADTVSWHKTARTVDVNQDLPWVLLDAPANGRQYFTLYLRHKDADAEEQPGLVTRFPKETKFYHNGDGGKVRKYPYVNVSAIAAKHGWTPIPAQPGWEKTYTKREWWHFENRGGNSWYQSLAEIYTERQIVAGIQGFAKGAAGANQYGARLQREGVPDDVLAKIFPKVKQGNLALHLPVGEGGANLADDVAAVQEALILAGHLAGPATGAMDPATLAAIRAFQASRKAAASGVIAVADPIHRALGAVKPAGESPKKPAAPKPPAKTPAAPPPPTVPATPSP
;
A
#
# COMPACT_ATOMS: atom_id res chain seq x y z
N MET A 1 11.67 -15.07 -42.99
CA MET A 1 12.80 -14.31 -43.60
C MET A 1 14.06 -14.72 -42.88
N THR A 2 15.04 -15.24 -43.62
CA THR A 2 16.25 -15.90 -43.07
C THR A 2 17.42 -15.59 -43.98
N TRP A 3 18.55 -15.13 -43.43
CA TRP A 3 19.79 -14.98 -44.19
C TRP A 3 21.01 -15.48 -43.39
N GLN A 4 21.44 -16.69 -43.79
CA GLN A 4 22.79 -17.22 -43.71
C GLN A 4 23.62 -16.70 -44.91
N THR A 5 24.96 -16.70 -44.96
CA THR A 5 26.05 -16.97 -43.99
C THR A 5 27.33 -16.53 -44.71
N LEU A 6 28.27 -15.82 -44.08
CA LEU A 6 29.63 -15.70 -44.63
C LEU A 6 30.74 -15.78 -43.56
N ARG A 7 31.54 -16.86 -43.69
CA ARG A 7 32.87 -17.05 -43.08
C ARG A 7 33.91 -16.25 -43.93
N ARG A 8 35.15 -15.96 -43.52
CA ARG A 8 36.21 -16.90 -43.08
C ARG A 8 37.43 -16.18 -42.48
N THR A 9 37.93 -16.71 -41.35
CA THR A 9 39.34 -17.00 -40.99
C THR A 9 40.49 -16.07 -41.42
N ALA A 10 41.27 -15.62 -40.42
CA ALA A 10 42.71 -15.90 -40.32
C ALA A 10 43.18 -15.79 -38.85
N ASP A 11 44.12 -16.65 -38.45
CA ASP A 11 44.60 -16.79 -37.06
C ASP A 11 45.68 -15.77 -36.68
N ARG A 12 45.78 -15.44 -35.38
CA ARG A 12 47.00 -15.74 -34.58
C ARG A 12 46.88 -15.44 -33.07
N GLU A 13 47.35 -16.42 -32.29
CA GLU A 13 48.17 -16.31 -31.06
C GLU A 13 47.83 -15.22 -30.01
N GLY A 14 47.53 -15.64 -28.77
CA GLY A 14 47.44 -14.70 -27.64
C GLY A 14 46.93 -15.25 -26.31
N THR A 15 47.76 -16.02 -25.61
CA THR A 15 47.78 -16.21 -24.12
C THR A 15 46.47 -16.36 -23.33
N ALA A 16 46.33 -17.51 -22.67
CA ALA A 16 45.28 -17.77 -21.68
C ALA A 16 45.33 -16.81 -20.47
N ARG A 17 44.16 -16.39 -20.00
CA ARG A 17 43.95 -15.92 -18.62
C ARG A 17 42.75 -16.64 -18.00
N ALA A 18 43.04 -17.51 -17.03
CA ALA A 18 42.02 -18.07 -16.17
C ALA A 18 41.46 -17.00 -15.24
N ALA A 19 40.13 -16.89 -15.15
CA ALA A 19 39.47 -16.11 -14.11
C ALA A 19 39.30 -16.99 -12.86
N SER A 20 40.18 -16.80 -11.88
CA SER A 20 40.12 -17.50 -10.58
C SER A 20 38.87 -17.10 -9.77
N PRO A 21 38.35 -18.00 -8.91
CA PRO A 21 37.18 -17.72 -8.08
C PRO A 21 37.48 -16.73 -6.95
N PRO A 22 36.45 -16.04 -6.40
CA PRO A 22 36.61 -15.27 -5.17
C PRO A 22 36.95 -16.20 -4.00
N LYS A 23 37.99 -15.82 -3.24
CA LYS A 23 38.55 -16.62 -2.14
C LYS A 23 37.65 -16.61 -0.92
N SER A 24 37.57 -17.75 -0.24
CA SER A 24 37.35 -17.81 1.20
C SER A 24 38.55 -17.22 1.94
N ALA A 25 38.29 -16.42 2.98
CA ALA A 25 39.28 -16.05 3.97
C ALA A 25 38.69 -16.27 5.37
N THR A 26 39.41 -17.03 6.19
CA THR A 26 39.17 -17.22 7.62
C THR A 26 40.47 -16.90 8.36
N GLU A 27 40.32 -16.59 9.65
CA GLU A 27 41.39 -16.33 10.63
C GLU A 27 42.04 -14.93 10.59
N PRO A 28 42.57 -14.44 11.74
CA PRO A 28 41.74 -14.18 12.92
C PRO A 28 42.06 -12.80 13.53
N GLU A 29 41.06 -11.96 13.77
CA GLU A 29 41.32 -10.66 14.40
C GLU A 29 41.55 -10.83 15.92
N THR A 30 42.79 -10.58 16.34
CA THR A 30 43.23 -10.63 17.73
C THR A 30 42.57 -9.52 18.56
N ALA A 31 41.80 -9.90 19.59
CA ALA A 31 41.23 -8.95 20.53
C ALA A 31 42.33 -8.20 21.30
N PRO A 32 42.35 -6.85 21.30
CA PRO A 32 43.23 -6.10 22.18
C PRO A 32 42.78 -6.22 23.64
N ALA A 33 43.76 -6.29 24.55
CA ALA A 33 43.54 -6.54 25.98
C ALA A 33 42.74 -5.42 26.68
N ALA A 34 41.99 -5.80 27.71
CA ALA A 34 41.14 -4.90 28.48
C ALA A 34 41.95 -3.91 29.34
N ASP A 35 41.59 -2.62 29.27
CA ASP A 35 41.99 -1.59 30.25
C ASP A 35 41.14 -1.74 31.53
N PRO A 36 41.74 -2.00 32.70
CA PRO A 36 41.01 -2.25 33.95
C PRO A 36 40.52 -0.94 34.62
N ARG A 37 39.69 -0.15 33.92
CA ARG A 37 39.06 1.08 34.45
C ARG A 37 37.57 1.27 34.15
N ALA A 38 36.85 0.19 33.82
CA ALA A 38 35.40 0.20 33.61
C ALA A 38 34.59 -0.70 34.58
N GLY A 39 35.21 -1.21 35.66
CA GLY A 39 34.50 -1.90 36.74
C GLY A 39 33.94 -0.90 37.75
N GLY A 40 32.66 -0.55 37.68
CA GLY A 40 32.10 0.42 38.64
C GLY A 40 30.65 0.87 38.54
N ILE A 41 29.78 0.31 37.68
CA ILE A 41 28.36 0.72 37.62
C ILE A 41 27.42 -0.49 37.61
N LEU A 42 27.44 -1.28 38.69
CA LEU A 42 26.31 -2.14 39.04
C LEU A 42 26.08 -2.30 40.56
N GLN A 43 26.32 -1.25 41.35
CA GLN A 43 25.96 -1.24 42.78
C GLN A 43 25.94 0.19 43.37
N LEU A 44 24.95 1.04 43.02
CA LEU A 44 24.58 2.23 43.84
C LEU A 44 23.31 3.01 43.38
N GLN A 45 22.24 2.30 42.97
CA GLN A 45 20.89 2.92 42.80
C GLN A 45 19.78 2.22 43.61
N ARG A 46 20.13 1.63 44.75
CA ARG A 46 19.18 1.15 45.79
C ARG A 46 19.39 1.82 47.15
N THR A 47 19.73 3.11 47.17
CA THR A 47 19.85 3.90 48.44
C THR A 47 19.22 5.29 48.36
N HIS A 48 19.08 5.91 47.18
CA HIS A 48 18.60 7.29 47.07
C HIS A 48 17.06 7.46 47.00
N GLY A 49 16.29 6.38 46.78
CA GLY A 49 14.83 6.46 46.76
C GLY A 49 14.19 6.78 48.12
N ASN A 50 14.79 6.29 49.23
CA ASN A 50 14.21 6.49 50.56
C ASN A 50 14.43 7.91 51.10
N ALA A 51 15.59 8.53 50.87
CA ALA A 51 15.90 9.86 51.39
C ALA A 51 14.98 10.95 50.81
N PHE A 52 14.63 10.85 49.52
CA PHE A 52 13.72 11.79 48.86
C PHE A 52 12.29 11.69 49.39
N VAL A 53 11.77 10.46 49.56
CA VAL A 53 10.43 10.22 50.12
C VAL A 53 10.34 10.57 51.61
N GLN A 54 11.42 10.40 52.38
CA GLN A 54 11.51 10.86 53.78
C GLN A 54 11.49 12.40 53.87
N ARG A 55 12.16 13.13 52.96
CA ARG A 55 12.10 14.60 52.91
C ARG A 55 10.69 15.12 52.65
N LEU A 56 10.01 14.57 51.62
CA LEU A 56 8.64 14.98 51.28
C LEU A 56 7.64 14.77 52.42
N ARG A 57 7.86 13.77 53.29
CA ARG A 57 7.04 13.56 54.50
C ARG A 57 7.36 14.54 55.63
N ALA A 58 8.59 15.03 55.73
CA ALA A 58 8.99 16.01 56.74
C ALA A 58 8.53 17.44 56.41
N GLU A 59 8.35 17.75 55.12
CA GLU A 59 7.96 19.07 54.61
C GLU A 59 6.43 19.27 54.50
N GLY A 60 5.63 18.24 54.77
CA GLY A 60 4.17 18.33 54.85
C GLY A 60 3.43 18.53 53.53
N ASP A 61 4.11 18.45 52.38
CA ASP A 61 3.49 18.63 51.06
C ASP A 61 2.83 17.33 50.55
N ASP A 62 1.71 16.98 51.18
CA ASP A 62 0.88 15.81 50.89
C ASP A 62 0.25 15.80 49.48
N ARG A 63 0.50 16.84 48.66
CA ARG A 63 -0.04 16.99 47.30
C ARG A 63 0.51 15.95 46.33
N LEU A 64 1.76 15.51 46.51
CA LEU A 64 2.42 14.53 45.63
C LEU A 64 2.20 13.07 46.03
N LEU A 65 1.64 12.80 47.21
CA LEU A 65 1.37 11.43 47.70
C LEU A 65 -0.07 10.96 47.45
N ARG A 66 -0.96 11.83 46.97
CA ARG A 66 -2.29 11.43 46.50
C ARG A 66 -2.17 10.60 45.22
N LYS A 67 -2.21 9.27 45.36
CA LYS A 67 -2.65 8.38 44.27
C LYS A 67 -4.01 8.88 43.80
N GLY A 68 -4.05 9.59 42.67
CA GLY A 68 -5.27 10.14 42.13
C GLY A 68 -6.31 9.05 41.95
N LYS A 69 -7.55 9.30 42.42
CA LYS A 69 -8.69 8.43 42.11
C LYS A 69 -8.74 8.26 40.59
N PRO A 70 -8.88 7.03 40.04
CA PRO A 70 -8.90 6.82 38.60
C PRO A 70 -9.93 7.76 37.95
N ARG A 71 -9.52 8.49 36.90
CA ARG A 71 -10.44 9.35 36.15
C ARG A 71 -11.57 8.47 35.63
N GLU A 72 -12.81 8.91 35.84
CA GLU A 72 -13.94 8.23 35.22
C GLU A 72 -13.83 8.36 33.69
N LYS A 73 -13.97 7.22 32.99
CA LYS A 73 -14.01 7.18 31.53
C LYS A 73 -15.19 8.02 31.03
N THR A 74 -15.02 8.78 29.96
CA THR A 74 -16.14 9.44 29.29
C THR A 74 -17.06 8.39 28.68
N ASP A 75 -18.30 8.76 28.37
CA ASP A 75 -19.23 7.83 27.73
C ASP A 75 -18.77 7.43 26.33
N GLU A 76 -17.99 8.29 25.66
CA GLU A 76 -17.30 7.97 24.41
C GLU A 76 -16.19 6.91 24.59
N GLU A 77 -15.39 7.01 25.67
CA GLU A 77 -14.37 6.01 26.01
C GLU A 77 -15.01 4.66 26.42
N LYS A 78 -16.13 4.69 27.15
CA LYS A 78 -16.93 3.50 27.48
C LYS A 78 -17.52 2.87 26.22
N ALA A 79 -18.03 3.67 25.28
CA ALA A 79 -18.57 3.20 24.02
C ALA A 79 -17.51 2.58 23.09
N GLU A 80 -16.32 3.19 22.99
CA GLU A 80 -15.20 2.64 22.21
C GLU A 80 -14.70 1.32 22.80
N GLU A 81 -14.62 1.21 24.12
CA GLU A 81 -14.26 -0.05 24.81
C GLU A 81 -15.30 -1.15 24.57
N ALA A 82 -16.59 -0.82 24.64
CA ALA A 82 -17.68 -1.74 24.32
C ALA A 82 -17.65 -2.17 22.83
N ALA A 83 -17.40 -1.23 21.91
CA ALA A 83 -17.25 -1.52 20.49
C ALA A 83 -16.04 -2.44 20.21
N GLN A 84 -14.89 -2.18 20.82
CA GLN A 84 -13.70 -3.03 20.72
C GLN A 84 -13.96 -4.44 21.29
N ALA A 85 -14.71 -4.55 22.38
CA ALA A 85 -15.06 -5.83 23.00
C ALA A 85 -16.11 -6.63 22.19
N ALA A 86 -16.88 -5.96 21.31
CA ALA A 86 -17.89 -6.57 20.45
C ALA A 86 -17.35 -7.03 19.09
N LEU A 87 -16.07 -6.78 18.78
CA LEU A 87 -15.44 -7.26 17.55
C LEU A 87 -15.36 -8.80 17.52
N PRO A 88 -15.56 -9.44 16.36
CA PRO A 88 -15.63 -10.90 16.27
C PRO A 88 -14.28 -11.57 16.56
N HIS A 89 -13.17 -10.87 16.32
CA HIS A 89 -11.82 -11.40 16.42
C HIS A 89 -10.87 -10.47 17.15
N ARG A 90 -9.74 -11.03 17.58
CA ARG A 90 -8.71 -10.31 18.35
C ARG A 90 -7.30 -10.76 17.99
N LEU A 91 -6.32 -9.90 18.23
CA LEU A 91 -4.91 -10.26 18.09
C LEU A 91 -4.51 -11.24 19.18
N VAL A 92 -3.92 -12.36 18.78
CA VAL A 92 -3.35 -13.38 19.65
C VAL A 92 -1.90 -13.66 19.26
N LEU A 93 -1.09 -14.12 20.22
CA LEU A 93 0.28 -14.55 19.95
C LEU A 93 0.25 -15.79 19.05
N ILE A 94 1.09 -15.79 18.01
CA ILE A 94 1.22 -16.94 17.11
C ILE A 94 1.80 -18.13 17.88
N ASN A 95 2.88 -17.86 18.60
CA ASN A 95 3.63 -18.79 19.43
C ASN A 95 4.07 -18.08 20.71
N GLU A 96 3.72 -18.61 21.88
CA GLU A 96 4.13 -18.06 23.19
C GLU A 96 5.64 -18.11 23.41
N ALA A 97 6.34 -19.04 22.75
CA ALA A 97 7.79 -19.18 22.81
C ALA A 97 8.55 -18.28 21.83
N ASP A 98 7.86 -17.53 20.95
CA ASP A 98 8.51 -16.56 20.07
C ASP A 98 8.97 -15.33 20.88
N PRO A 99 10.27 -15.04 21.00
CA PRO A 99 10.76 -13.88 21.75
C PRO A 99 10.32 -12.55 21.11
N ALA A 100 10.01 -12.53 19.81
CA ALA A 100 9.47 -11.36 19.12
C ALA A 100 7.96 -11.16 19.37
N LYS A 101 7.30 -12.12 20.05
CA LYS A 101 5.88 -12.08 20.42
C LYS A 101 4.96 -11.70 19.26
N LYS A 102 5.22 -12.26 18.08
CA LYS A 102 4.47 -11.93 16.86
C LYS A 102 3.02 -12.38 17.01
N GLN A 103 2.12 -11.54 16.52
CA GLN A 103 0.68 -11.71 16.65
C GLN A 103 0.04 -11.96 15.29
N MET A 104 -1.18 -12.51 15.29
CA MET A 104 -2.11 -12.51 14.16
C MET A 104 -3.56 -12.55 14.66
N SER A 105 -4.55 -12.43 13.78
CA SER A 105 -5.96 -12.58 14.13
C SER A 105 -6.27 -14.01 14.60
N ASP A 106 -7.05 -14.17 15.67
CA ASP A 106 -7.48 -15.48 16.17
C ASP A 106 -8.40 -16.24 15.20
N ALA A 107 -8.95 -15.55 14.17
CA ALA A 107 -9.62 -16.17 13.03
C ALA A 107 -8.73 -17.13 12.22
N VAL A 108 -7.41 -16.87 12.17
CA VAL A 108 -6.46 -17.61 11.32
C VAL A 108 -5.27 -18.20 12.08
N ALA A 109 -5.07 -17.79 13.34
CA ALA A 109 -4.02 -18.35 14.21
C ALA A 109 -4.07 -19.88 14.35
N PRO A 110 -5.24 -20.55 14.44
CA PRO A 110 -5.30 -22.02 14.47
C PRO A 110 -4.71 -22.64 13.19
N SER A 111 -5.19 -22.27 11.99
CA SER A 111 -4.72 -22.89 10.75
C SER A 111 -3.25 -22.56 10.45
N TYR A 112 -2.73 -21.43 10.93
CA TYR A 112 -1.29 -21.18 10.85
C TYR A 112 -0.48 -22.11 11.76
N ARG A 113 -0.95 -22.36 13.01
CA ARG A 113 -0.28 -23.29 13.91
C ARG A 113 -0.30 -24.72 13.36
N ASP A 114 -1.39 -25.14 12.72
CA ASP A 114 -1.50 -26.44 12.06
C ASP A 114 -0.54 -26.55 10.86
N PHE A 115 -0.45 -25.51 10.04
CA PHE A 115 0.56 -25.38 8.97
C PHE A 115 2.00 -25.50 9.50
N VAL A 116 2.34 -24.73 10.54
CA VAL A 116 3.66 -24.77 11.18
C VAL A 116 3.95 -26.16 11.76
N ALA A 117 2.97 -26.78 12.41
CA ALA A 117 3.10 -28.10 13.03
C ALA A 117 3.42 -29.18 11.98
N GLU A 118 2.68 -29.22 10.87
CA GLU A 118 2.90 -30.19 9.79
C GLU A 118 4.27 -29.99 9.10
N VAL A 119 4.68 -28.74 8.85
CA VAL A 119 6.03 -28.47 8.31
C VAL A 119 7.11 -28.91 9.30
N LYS A 120 6.94 -28.63 10.60
CA LYS A 120 7.89 -29.02 11.65
C LYS A 120 7.95 -30.54 11.83
N GLU A 121 6.82 -31.22 11.73
CA GLU A 121 6.74 -32.68 11.75
C GLU A 121 7.53 -33.29 10.59
N LEU A 122 7.33 -32.81 9.36
CA LEU A 122 7.97 -33.40 8.17
C LEU A 122 9.44 -33.00 7.98
N THR A 123 9.82 -31.77 8.37
CA THR A 123 11.15 -31.20 8.04
C THR A 123 12.07 -31.01 9.26
N GLY A 124 11.53 -31.09 10.47
CA GLY A 124 12.22 -30.68 11.70
C GLY A 124 12.50 -29.16 11.78
N ARG A 125 11.95 -28.34 10.87
CA ARG A 125 12.12 -26.88 10.87
C ARG A 125 10.89 -26.20 11.44
N ASP A 126 11.12 -25.26 12.34
CA ASP A 126 10.05 -24.52 13.00
C ASP A 126 9.78 -23.21 12.23
N LEU A 127 8.58 -23.09 11.64
CA LEU A 127 8.10 -21.85 11.02
C LEU A 127 7.40 -20.93 12.04
N GLY A 128 7.21 -21.37 13.28
CA GLY A 128 6.57 -20.62 14.37
C GLY A 128 7.51 -19.67 15.12
N THR A 129 8.73 -19.44 14.62
CA THR A 129 9.72 -18.50 15.17
C THR A 129 10.58 -17.90 14.04
N GLY A 130 11.23 -16.76 14.29
CA GLY A 130 12.08 -16.08 13.30
C GLY A 130 11.31 -15.43 12.15
N PHE A 131 10.07 -15.00 12.42
CA PHE A 131 9.21 -14.32 11.46
C PHE A 131 9.80 -13.01 10.92
N GLY A 132 9.43 -12.66 9.68
CA GLY A 132 9.46 -11.28 9.20
C GLY A 132 8.31 -10.46 9.81
N ASP A 133 7.53 -9.75 8.99
CA ASP A 133 6.31 -9.08 9.49
C ASP A 133 5.12 -10.03 9.61
N THR A 134 4.22 -9.73 10.55
CA THR A 134 2.91 -10.42 10.69
C THR A 134 1.81 -9.38 10.74
N VAL A 135 1.86 -8.48 11.73
CA VAL A 135 1.01 -7.29 11.84
C VAL A 135 1.79 -6.02 11.51
N ARG A 136 1.19 -5.12 10.74
CA ARG A 136 1.67 -3.74 10.53
C ARG A 136 0.65 -2.73 11.05
N GLY A 137 1.12 -1.65 11.68
CA GLY A 137 0.25 -0.62 12.25
C GLY A 137 -0.66 0.05 11.21
N LEU A 138 -1.93 0.24 11.57
CA LEU A 138 -2.98 0.70 10.64
C LEU A 138 -2.70 2.12 10.08
N GLY A 139 -2.09 3.00 10.88
CA GLY A 139 -1.71 4.38 10.52
C GLY A 139 -0.55 4.55 9.53
N GLY A 140 0.34 3.56 9.40
CA GLY A 140 1.62 3.74 8.69
C GLY A 140 1.48 3.72 7.16
N ALA A 141 2.05 4.73 6.49
CA ALA A 141 2.46 4.63 5.09
C ALA A 141 3.77 3.84 4.97
N THR A 142 4.16 3.44 3.74
CA THR A 142 5.47 2.85 3.50
C THR A 142 6.13 3.39 2.24
N GLU A 143 7.42 3.72 2.34
CA GLU A 143 8.30 4.06 1.23
C GLU A 143 9.23 2.89 0.86
N LYS A 144 9.17 1.78 1.60
CA LYS A 144 10.02 0.61 1.39
C LYS A 144 9.71 -0.01 0.02
N VAL A 145 10.71 -0.08 -0.85
CA VAL A 145 10.57 -0.74 -2.16
C VAL A 145 10.17 -2.21 -1.95
N GLY A 146 8.99 -2.59 -2.45
CA GLY A 146 8.39 -3.90 -2.21
C GLY A 146 7.24 -3.89 -1.19
N ALA A 147 6.96 -2.81 -0.48
CA ALA A 147 5.82 -2.77 0.45
C ALA A 147 4.63 -1.99 -0.15
N ASP A 148 3.41 -2.49 0.06
CA ASP A 148 2.17 -1.73 -0.20
C ASP A 148 1.76 -0.98 1.08
N THR A 149 1.21 0.23 0.93
CA THR A 149 0.56 0.95 2.02
C THR A 149 -0.79 0.29 2.35
N VAL A 150 -1.56 -0.19 1.37
CA VAL A 150 -2.82 -0.92 1.59
C VAL A 150 -2.52 -2.41 1.72
N SER A 151 -1.65 -2.75 2.67
CA SER A 151 -1.12 -4.11 2.87
C SER A 151 -2.00 -4.98 3.76
N TRP A 152 -2.08 -6.27 3.43
CA TRP A 152 -2.79 -7.28 4.22
C TRP A 152 -2.19 -7.52 5.62
N HIS A 153 -0.92 -7.20 5.89
CA HIS A 153 -0.41 -7.23 7.28
C HIS A 153 -1.18 -6.30 8.23
N LYS A 154 -1.86 -5.27 7.73
CA LYS A 154 -2.74 -4.42 8.56
C LYS A 154 -3.96 -5.20 9.06
N THR A 155 -4.40 -6.25 8.36
CA THR A 155 -5.53 -7.14 8.73
C THR A 155 -5.15 -8.26 9.71
N ALA A 156 -3.86 -8.39 10.04
CA ALA A 156 -3.34 -9.51 10.84
C ALA A 156 -3.68 -10.92 10.29
N ARG A 157 -3.95 -11.05 8.99
CA ARG A 157 -4.15 -12.31 8.26
C ARG A 157 -2.99 -12.65 7.32
N THR A 158 -1.77 -12.26 7.71
CA THR A 158 -0.56 -12.32 6.88
C THR A 158 0.65 -12.70 7.70
N VAL A 159 1.62 -13.37 7.06
CA VAL A 159 2.89 -13.77 7.65
C VAL A 159 4.00 -13.77 6.61
N ASP A 160 5.10 -13.11 6.94
CA ASP A 160 6.40 -13.35 6.32
C ASP A 160 7.06 -14.52 7.05
N VAL A 161 7.13 -15.69 6.40
CA VAL A 161 7.77 -16.87 6.99
C VAL A 161 9.27 -16.65 7.16
N ASN A 162 9.88 -17.38 8.10
CA ASN A 162 11.30 -17.28 8.44
C ASN A 162 12.19 -17.44 7.19
N GLN A 163 12.93 -16.39 6.83
CA GLN A 163 13.72 -16.33 5.60
C GLN A 163 15.10 -17.00 5.73
N ASP A 164 15.57 -17.27 6.95
CA ASP A 164 16.92 -17.79 7.23
C ASP A 164 17.02 -19.32 7.11
N LEU A 165 15.90 -20.00 6.85
CA LEU A 165 15.88 -21.43 6.59
C LEU A 165 16.49 -21.77 5.22
N PRO A 166 17.01 -23.00 5.01
CA PRO A 166 17.64 -23.42 3.76
C PRO A 166 16.60 -23.73 2.68
N TRP A 167 15.84 -22.71 2.27
CA TRP A 167 14.77 -22.80 1.30
C TRP A 167 15.27 -23.24 -0.08
N VAL A 168 14.51 -24.11 -0.73
CA VAL A 168 14.65 -24.42 -2.15
C VAL A 168 13.44 -23.82 -2.84
N LEU A 169 13.66 -22.92 -3.81
CA LEU A 169 12.61 -22.20 -4.50
C LEU A 169 12.58 -22.59 -5.98
N LEU A 170 11.39 -22.88 -6.51
CA LEU A 170 11.14 -23.08 -7.93
C LEU A 170 10.26 -21.95 -8.47
N ASP A 171 10.48 -21.56 -9.73
CA ASP A 171 9.60 -20.64 -10.44
C ASP A 171 8.22 -21.27 -10.65
N ALA A 172 7.16 -20.54 -10.34
CA ALA A 172 5.77 -20.97 -10.47
C ALA A 172 4.89 -19.88 -11.14
N PRO A 173 5.16 -19.50 -12.39
CA PRO A 173 4.38 -18.45 -13.06
C PRO A 173 2.93 -18.88 -13.27
N ALA A 174 1.99 -18.03 -12.86
CA ALA A 174 0.55 -18.26 -12.99
C ALA A 174 -0.19 -16.95 -13.30
N ASN A 175 -1.21 -17.00 -14.16
CA ASN A 175 -2.05 -15.85 -14.51
C ASN A 175 -1.27 -14.59 -14.94
N GLY A 176 -0.18 -14.76 -15.70
CA GLY A 176 0.69 -13.67 -16.15
C GLY A 176 1.56 -13.04 -15.06
N ARG A 177 1.65 -13.64 -13.86
CA ARG A 177 2.45 -13.16 -12.73
C ARG A 177 3.41 -14.26 -12.26
N GLN A 178 4.57 -13.85 -11.72
CA GLN A 178 5.52 -14.77 -11.11
C GLN A 178 5.08 -15.11 -9.68
N TYR A 179 5.06 -16.40 -9.33
CA TYR A 179 5.05 -16.90 -7.95
C TYR A 179 6.25 -17.81 -7.74
N PHE A 180 6.47 -18.26 -6.50
CA PHE A 180 7.51 -19.23 -6.16
C PHE A 180 6.90 -20.38 -5.35
N THR A 181 7.29 -21.62 -5.68
CA THR A 181 6.98 -22.79 -4.86
C THR A 181 8.13 -23.03 -3.90
N LEU A 182 7.81 -23.07 -2.60
CA LEU A 182 8.75 -23.21 -1.50
C LEU A 182 8.92 -24.67 -1.10
N TYR A 183 10.16 -25.09 -0.92
CA TYR A 183 10.51 -26.41 -0.43
C TYR A 183 11.51 -26.36 0.72
N LEU A 184 11.38 -27.30 1.64
CA LEU A 184 12.36 -27.59 2.70
C LEU A 184 12.69 -29.08 2.67
N ARG A 185 13.94 -29.43 3.01
CA ARG A 185 14.36 -30.83 3.08
C ARG A 185 13.56 -31.58 4.15
N HIS A 186 13.08 -32.77 3.81
CA HIS A 186 12.42 -33.67 4.76
C HIS A 186 13.43 -34.16 5.83
N LYS A 187 12.96 -34.47 7.03
CA LYS A 187 13.83 -34.87 8.16
C LYS A 187 14.36 -36.29 7.99
N ASP A 188 13.53 -37.18 7.45
CA ASP A 188 13.87 -38.54 7.07
C ASP A 188 14.44 -38.53 5.65
N ALA A 189 15.59 -39.17 5.46
CA ALA A 189 16.33 -39.23 4.21
C ALA A 189 15.74 -40.25 3.22
N ASP A 190 15.02 -41.25 3.72
CA ASP A 190 14.53 -42.40 2.95
C ASP A 190 12.99 -42.35 2.77
N ALA A 191 12.39 -41.20 3.03
CA ALA A 191 10.95 -40.99 2.97
C ALA A 191 10.34 -41.31 1.58
N GLU A 192 9.33 -42.18 1.59
CA GLU A 192 8.63 -42.67 0.41
C GLU A 192 7.76 -41.60 -0.27
N GLU A 193 7.39 -41.85 -1.53
CA GLU A 193 6.62 -40.90 -2.33
C GLU A 193 5.19 -40.73 -1.80
N GLN A 194 4.82 -39.49 -1.49
CA GLN A 194 3.50 -39.12 -0.99
C GLN A 194 3.10 -37.73 -1.51
N PRO A 195 1.80 -37.38 -1.58
CA PRO A 195 1.34 -36.08 -2.06
C PRO A 195 2.02 -34.92 -1.32
N GLY A 196 2.63 -34.01 -2.09
CA GLY A 196 3.39 -32.87 -1.53
C GLY A 196 4.85 -33.18 -1.17
N LEU A 197 5.33 -34.41 -1.31
CA LEU A 197 6.76 -34.75 -1.21
C LEU A 197 7.38 -34.87 -2.61
N VAL A 198 8.59 -34.34 -2.78
CA VAL A 198 9.47 -34.59 -3.92
C VAL A 198 10.61 -35.47 -3.43
N THR A 199 10.57 -36.76 -3.71
CA THR A 199 11.60 -37.74 -3.27
C THR A 199 12.97 -37.41 -3.84
N ARG A 200 13.04 -36.94 -5.09
CA ARG A 200 14.25 -36.37 -5.71
C ARG A 200 13.88 -35.42 -6.85
N PHE A 201 14.40 -34.20 -6.83
CA PHE A 201 14.22 -33.27 -7.95
C PHE A 201 14.96 -33.76 -9.23
N PRO A 202 14.29 -33.83 -10.40
CA PRO A 202 14.90 -34.19 -11.69
C PRO A 202 16.15 -33.38 -12.05
N LYS A 203 17.16 -33.98 -12.69
CA LYS A 203 18.50 -33.39 -12.86
C LYS A 203 18.49 -32.01 -13.54
N GLU A 204 17.53 -31.81 -14.42
CA GLU A 204 17.24 -30.63 -15.23
C GLU A 204 16.41 -29.54 -14.53
N THR A 205 15.84 -29.82 -13.35
CA THR A 205 15.12 -28.80 -12.54
C THR A 205 16.04 -27.61 -12.30
N LYS A 206 15.60 -26.43 -12.75
CA LYS A 206 16.24 -25.15 -12.43
C LYS A 206 15.66 -24.64 -11.13
N PHE A 207 16.53 -24.38 -10.17
CA PHE A 207 16.15 -23.73 -8.91
C PHE A 207 16.32 -22.23 -9.06
N TYR A 208 15.31 -21.49 -8.63
CA TYR A 208 15.39 -20.05 -8.48
C TYR A 208 16.35 -19.68 -7.34
N HIS A 209 16.24 -20.41 -6.23
CA HIS A 209 17.14 -20.35 -5.09
C HIS A 209 17.33 -21.76 -4.53
N ASN A 210 18.53 -22.05 -4.01
CA ASN A 210 18.89 -23.36 -3.45
C ASN A 210 19.73 -23.20 -2.18
N GLY A 211 19.06 -22.94 -1.07
CA GLY A 211 19.67 -22.77 0.25
C GLY A 211 20.29 -24.05 0.84
N ASP A 212 19.91 -25.24 0.36
CA ASP A 212 20.52 -26.52 0.80
C ASP A 212 21.61 -27.05 -0.16
N GLY A 213 21.93 -26.29 -1.22
CA GLY A 213 23.07 -26.53 -2.10
C GLY A 213 23.10 -27.93 -2.73
N GLY A 214 24.24 -28.63 -2.63
CA GLY A 214 24.44 -29.96 -3.22
C GLY A 214 23.58 -31.10 -2.65
N LYS A 215 22.81 -30.83 -1.59
CA LYS A 215 21.89 -31.81 -0.97
C LYS A 215 20.55 -31.91 -1.72
N VAL A 216 20.20 -30.92 -2.55
CA VAL A 216 18.93 -30.86 -3.30
C VAL A 216 18.71 -32.01 -4.30
N ARG A 217 19.79 -32.72 -4.65
CA ARG A 217 19.76 -33.92 -5.51
C ARG A 217 19.85 -35.24 -4.75
N LYS A 218 20.03 -35.20 -3.42
CA LYS A 218 20.34 -36.37 -2.59
C LYS A 218 19.15 -36.83 -1.75
N TYR A 219 18.39 -35.89 -1.19
CA TYR A 219 17.35 -36.11 -0.20
C TYR A 219 15.94 -35.76 -0.72
N PRO A 220 14.89 -36.27 -0.06
CA PRO A 220 13.50 -35.83 -0.24
C PRO A 220 13.25 -34.39 0.27
N TYR A 221 12.28 -33.71 -0.35
CA TYR A 221 11.87 -32.33 -0.05
C TYR A 221 10.36 -32.20 0.07
N VAL A 222 9.91 -31.47 1.08
CA VAL A 222 8.51 -31.14 1.35
C VAL A 222 8.13 -29.89 0.57
N ASN A 223 7.02 -29.93 -0.17
CA ASN A 223 6.40 -28.76 -0.80
C ASN A 223 5.64 -27.96 0.26
N VAL A 224 6.32 -26.98 0.87
CA VAL A 224 5.77 -26.14 1.92
C VAL A 224 4.63 -25.26 1.40
N SER A 225 4.68 -24.81 0.15
CA SER A 225 3.58 -24.05 -0.47
C SER A 225 2.29 -24.89 -0.60
N ALA A 226 2.39 -26.20 -0.84
CA ALA A 226 1.23 -27.09 -0.88
C ALA A 226 0.62 -27.30 0.51
N ILE A 227 1.45 -27.43 1.55
CA ILE A 227 0.98 -27.51 2.94
C ILE A 227 0.34 -26.18 3.36
N ALA A 228 0.93 -25.04 3.01
CA ALA A 228 0.33 -23.73 3.24
C ALA A 228 -1.09 -23.66 2.62
N ALA A 229 -1.23 -24.04 1.35
CA ALA A 229 -2.50 -24.04 0.66
C ALA A 229 -3.55 -24.99 1.29
N LYS A 230 -3.13 -26.17 1.75
CA LYS A 230 -3.97 -27.13 2.52
C LYS A 230 -4.59 -26.49 3.77
N HIS A 231 -3.87 -25.57 4.43
CA HIS A 231 -4.32 -24.85 5.63
C HIS A 231 -4.88 -23.44 5.35
N GLY A 232 -5.20 -23.13 4.07
CA GLY A 232 -5.80 -21.86 3.66
C GLY A 232 -4.82 -20.69 3.47
N TRP A 233 -3.51 -20.94 3.52
CA TRP A 233 -2.47 -19.93 3.34
C TRP A 233 -1.98 -19.89 1.89
N THR A 234 -2.22 -18.78 1.20
CA THR A 234 -1.83 -18.59 -0.20
C THR A 234 -0.63 -17.64 -0.31
N PRO A 235 0.38 -17.96 -1.15
CA PRO A 235 1.47 -17.03 -1.43
C PRO A 235 0.99 -15.86 -2.30
N ILE A 236 1.61 -14.69 -2.18
CA ILE A 236 1.40 -13.60 -3.12
C ILE A 236 2.35 -13.69 -4.32
N PRO A 237 1.96 -13.14 -5.48
CA PRO A 237 2.87 -13.01 -6.62
C PRO A 237 3.93 -11.93 -6.37
N ALA A 238 5.09 -12.12 -6.99
CA ALA A 238 6.14 -11.13 -7.06
C ALA A 238 5.64 -9.81 -7.69
N GLN A 239 6.22 -8.70 -7.26
CA GLN A 239 5.84 -7.35 -7.68
C GLN A 239 6.58 -6.91 -8.95
N PRO A 240 6.05 -5.93 -9.72
CA PRO A 240 6.69 -5.45 -10.94
C PRO A 240 8.15 -5.00 -10.72
N GLY A 241 9.09 -5.67 -11.41
CA GLY A 241 10.53 -5.43 -11.27
C GLY A 241 11.27 -6.31 -10.25
N TRP A 242 10.67 -7.40 -9.77
CA TRP A 242 11.28 -8.40 -8.87
C TRP A 242 12.58 -9.02 -9.40
N GLU A 243 12.76 -9.04 -10.72
CA GLU A 243 13.96 -9.52 -11.39
C GLU A 243 15.18 -8.69 -10.96
N LYS A 244 14.96 -7.38 -10.75
CA LYS A 244 15.99 -6.38 -10.41
C LYS A 244 16.08 -6.07 -8.92
N THR A 245 15.05 -6.38 -8.12
CA THR A 245 14.97 -5.99 -6.70
C THR A 245 14.56 -7.17 -5.84
N TYR A 246 15.42 -7.55 -4.89
CA TYR A 246 15.19 -8.72 -4.04
C TYR A 246 13.89 -8.65 -3.23
N THR A 247 13.62 -7.51 -2.57
CA THR A 247 12.43 -7.34 -1.74
C THR A 247 11.13 -7.55 -2.50
N LYS A 248 11.06 -7.18 -3.78
CA LYS A 248 9.88 -7.34 -4.63
C LYS A 248 9.53 -8.80 -4.98
N ARG A 249 10.31 -9.79 -4.54
CA ARG A 249 10.09 -11.20 -4.85
C ARG A 249 8.96 -11.81 -4.01
N GLU A 250 8.80 -11.35 -2.77
CA GLU A 250 7.71 -11.71 -1.84
C GLU A 250 7.46 -13.22 -1.65
N TRP A 251 8.46 -14.08 -1.91
CA TRP A 251 8.31 -15.53 -1.81
C TRP A 251 8.02 -16.00 -0.37
N TRP A 252 8.37 -15.19 0.63
CA TRP A 252 8.14 -15.44 2.06
C TRP A 252 6.72 -15.04 2.52
N HIS A 253 5.95 -14.28 1.72
CA HIS A 253 4.72 -13.64 2.17
C HIS A 253 3.50 -14.53 1.85
N PHE A 254 2.81 -14.95 2.91
CA PHE A 254 1.59 -15.75 2.83
C PHE A 254 0.40 -15.02 3.47
N GLU A 255 -0.78 -15.18 2.87
CA GLU A 255 -2.04 -14.58 3.31
C GLU A 255 -3.13 -15.64 3.47
N ASN A 256 -3.95 -15.51 4.52
CA ASN A 256 -5.19 -16.28 4.68
C ASN A 256 -6.40 -15.32 4.70
N ARG A 257 -6.85 -14.96 3.49
CA ARG A 257 -7.90 -13.96 3.29
C ARG A 257 -9.30 -14.43 3.71
N GLY A 258 -9.53 -15.72 3.88
CA GLY A 258 -10.85 -16.28 4.25
C GLY A 258 -12.01 -15.96 3.29
N GLY A 259 -11.73 -15.46 2.08
CA GLY A 259 -12.75 -14.93 1.15
C GLY A 259 -13.19 -13.48 1.41
N ASN A 260 -12.71 -12.85 2.48
CA ASN A 260 -13.02 -11.46 2.83
C ASN A 260 -12.35 -10.45 1.90
N SER A 261 -12.92 -9.25 1.83
CA SER A 261 -12.21 -8.04 1.40
C SER A 261 -11.18 -7.60 2.46
N TRP A 262 -10.29 -6.68 2.09
CA TRP A 262 -9.34 -6.09 3.04
C TRP A 262 -10.05 -5.30 4.13
N TYR A 263 -11.09 -4.52 3.78
CA TYR A 263 -11.90 -3.80 4.77
C TYR A 263 -12.66 -4.73 5.73
N GLN A 264 -13.30 -5.80 5.21
CA GLN A 264 -13.97 -6.80 6.06
C GLN A 264 -12.98 -7.41 7.06
N SER A 265 -11.77 -7.75 6.59
CA SER A 265 -10.70 -8.29 7.43
C SER A 265 -10.13 -7.29 8.45
N LEU A 266 -10.24 -5.98 8.21
CA LEU A 266 -9.95 -4.96 9.24
C LEU A 266 -11.08 -4.87 10.26
N ALA A 267 -12.33 -4.85 9.81
CA ALA A 267 -13.51 -4.73 10.66
C ALA A 267 -13.73 -5.93 11.60
N GLU A 268 -13.01 -7.03 11.38
CA GLU A 268 -12.94 -8.17 12.31
C GLU A 268 -12.16 -7.87 13.59
N ILE A 269 -11.17 -6.96 13.55
CA ILE A 269 -10.19 -6.73 14.64
C ILE A 269 -10.00 -5.25 15.03
N TYR A 270 -10.59 -4.31 14.28
CA TYR A 270 -10.60 -2.88 14.57
C TYR A 270 -12.01 -2.30 14.50
N THR A 271 -12.29 -1.32 15.35
CA THR A 271 -13.52 -0.51 15.26
C THR A 271 -13.51 0.36 14.00
N GLU A 272 -14.68 0.78 13.50
CA GLU A 272 -14.75 1.71 12.35
C GLU A 272 -13.95 2.99 12.63
N ARG A 273 -14.02 3.51 13.87
CA ARG A 273 -13.24 4.68 14.31
C ARG A 273 -11.74 4.47 14.12
N GLN A 274 -11.22 3.32 14.54
CA GLN A 274 -9.81 2.98 14.37
C GLN A 274 -9.43 2.83 12.89
N ILE A 275 -10.31 2.24 12.07
CA ILE A 275 -10.10 2.11 10.62
C ILE A 275 -10.04 3.48 9.95
N VAL A 276 -10.99 4.38 10.24
CA VAL A 276 -11.01 5.75 9.72
C VAL A 276 -9.75 6.51 10.15
N ALA A 277 -9.42 6.53 11.44
CA ALA A 277 -8.24 7.23 11.96
C ALA A 277 -6.92 6.65 11.43
N GLY A 278 -6.84 5.32 11.28
CA GLY A 278 -5.69 4.63 10.72
C GLY A 278 -5.50 4.94 9.23
N ILE A 279 -6.56 4.90 8.43
CA ILE A 279 -6.46 5.26 7.00
C ILE A 279 -6.10 6.74 6.84
N GLN A 280 -6.69 7.64 7.63
CA GLN A 280 -6.32 9.06 7.65
C GLN A 280 -4.85 9.31 8.04
N GLY A 281 -4.19 8.37 8.72
CA GLY A 281 -2.76 8.40 9.02
C GLY A 281 -1.85 8.38 7.78
N PHE A 282 -2.26 7.70 6.70
CA PHE A 282 -1.50 7.59 5.44
C PHE A 282 -2.19 8.23 4.23
N ALA A 283 -3.51 8.38 4.25
CA ALA A 283 -4.32 8.93 3.16
C ALA A 283 -5.03 10.22 3.61
N LYS A 284 -4.26 11.30 3.81
CA LYS A 284 -4.80 12.58 4.32
C LYS A 284 -5.19 13.55 3.22
N GLY A 285 -6.39 14.13 3.35
CA GLY A 285 -6.87 15.25 2.53
C GLY A 285 -6.95 14.94 1.03
N ALA A 286 -6.93 15.98 0.19
CA ALA A 286 -7.08 15.85 -1.26
C ALA A 286 -6.02 14.94 -1.91
N ALA A 287 -4.76 15.02 -1.47
CA ALA A 287 -3.70 14.14 -1.98
C ALA A 287 -3.99 12.66 -1.66
N GLY A 288 -4.38 12.36 -0.42
CA GLY A 288 -4.79 11.02 0.00
C GLY A 288 -6.03 10.52 -0.76
N ALA A 289 -7.04 11.37 -0.94
CA ALA A 289 -8.25 11.06 -1.70
C ALA A 289 -7.92 10.69 -3.16
N ASN A 290 -7.08 11.50 -3.81
CA ASN A 290 -6.63 11.30 -5.19
C ASN A 290 -5.80 10.02 -5.37
N GLN A 291 -4.96 9.68 -4.41
CA GLN A 291 -4.06 8.53 -4.48
C GLN A 291 -4.73 7.21 -4.07
N TYR A 292 -5.55 7.22 -3.01
CA TYR A 292 -6.03 6.01 -2.35
C TYR A 292 -7.54 5.77 -2.46
N GLY A 293 -8.38 6.79 -2.73
CA GLY A 293 -9.85 6.64 -2.68
C GLY A 293 -10.38 5.48 -3.52
N ALA A 294 -10.06 5.46 -4.81
CA ALA A 294 -10.47 4.38 -5.72
C ALA A 294 -9.83 3.02 -5.38
N ARG A 295 -8.66 2.98 -4.74
CA ARG A 295 -8.06 1.72 -4.25
C ARG A 295 -8.83 1.20 -3.04
N LEU A 296 -9.10 2.04 -2.06
CA LEU A 296 -9.81 1.69 -0.82
C LEU A 296 -11.24 1.18 -1.12
N GLN A 297 -11.95 1.81 -2.05
CA GLN A 297 -13.25 1.34 -2.51
C GLN A 297 -13.18 -0.09 -3.12
N ARG A 298 -12.20 -0.36 -3.99
CA ARG A 298 -11.95 -1.72 -4.54
C ARG A 298 -11.52 -2.74 -3.49
N GLU A 299 -10.91 -2.28 -2.40
CA GLU A 299 -10.54 -3.09 -1.22
C GLU A 299 -11.73 -3.28 -0.24
N GLY A 300 -12.93 -2.84 -0.64
CA GLY A 300 -14.19 -3.08 0.03
C GLY A 300 -14.56 -2.07 1.12
N VAL A 301 -13.89 -0.91 1.19
CA VAL A 301 -14.28 0.16 2.12
C VAL A 301 -15.60 0.79 1.64
N PRO A 302 -16.68 0.80 2.46
CA PRO A 302 -17.97 1.38 2.09
C PRO A 302 -17.90 2.87 1.78
N ASP A 303 -18.80 3.36 0.93
CA ASP A 303 -18.85 4.76 0.49
C ASP A 303 -19.07 5.75 1.65
N ASP A 304 -19.85 5.40 2.68
CA ASP A 304 -20.04 6.23 3.88
C ASP A 304 -18.77 6.27 4.75
N VAL A 305 -18.01 5.18 4.80
CA VAL A 305 -16.72 5.11 5.49
C VAL A 305 -15.66 5.89 4.71
N LEU A 306 -15.67 5.84 3.37
CA LEU A 306 -14.85 6.71 2.53
C LEU A 306 -15.18 8.19 2.75
N ALA A 307 -16.44 8.55 2.89
CA ALA A 307 -16.86 9.92 3.22
C ALA A 307 -16.37 10.39 4.61
N LYS A 308 -16.30 9.49 5.61
CA LYS A 308 -15.70 9.74 6.93
C LYS A 308 -14.17 9.90 6.85
N ILE A 309 -13.49 9.10 6.03
CA ILE A 309 -12.03 9.18 5.80
C ILE A 309 -11.65 10.48 5.08
N PHE A 310 -12.38 10.83 4.03
CA PHE A 310 -12.09 11.97 3.13
C PHE A 310 -13.23 13.00 3.16
N PRO A 311 -13.21 14.00 4.06
CA PRO A 311 -14.22 15.07 4.08
C PRO A 311 -14.27 15.86 2.76
N LYS A 312 -15.47 16.34 2.35
CA LYS A 312 -15.65 17.09 1.10
C LYS A 312 -14.73 18.31 1.01
N VAL A 313 -13.96 18.41 -0.07
CA VAL A 313 -13.20 19.62 -0.41
C VAL A 313 -14.05 20.47 -1.35
N LYS A 314 -14.50 21.63 -0.85
CA LYS A 314 -15.30 22.59 -1.61
C LYS A 314 -14.43 23.52 -2.46
N GLN A 315 -14.79 23.69 -3.73
CA GLN A 315 -14.26 24.68 -4.66
C GLN A 315 -15.44 25.42 -5.29
N GLY A 316 -15.72 26.65 -4.85
CA GLY A 316 -16.90 27.40 -5.31
C GLY A 316 -18.20 26.63 -5.04
N ASN A 317 -18.93 26.27 -6.10
CA ASN A 317 -20.20 25.55 -6.05
C ASN A 317 -20.05 24.01 -6.04
N LEU A 318 -18.86 23.48 -6.35
CA LEU A 318 -18.58 22.04 -6.40
C LEU A 318 -17.89 21.59 -5.10
N ALA A 319 -18.24 20.42 -4.57
CA ALA A 319 -17.58 19.85 -3.39
C ALA A 319 -17.51 18.32 -3.49
N LEU A 320 -16.29 17.78 -3.45
CA LEU A 320 -16.03 16.34 -3.68
C LEU A 320 -15.30 15.71 -2.50
N HIS A 321 -15.67 14.47 -2.14
CA HIS A 321 -14.86 13.62 -1.26
C HIS A 321 -13.67 13.01 -2.02
N LEU A 322 -13.95 12.43 -3.19
CA LEU A 322 -13.04 11.61 -3.99
C LEU A 322 -13.02 12.01 -5.48
N PRO A 323 -12.06 11.51 -6.28
CA PRO A 323 -12.02 11.78 -7.72
C PRO A 323 -13.22 11.17 -8.46
N VAL A 324 -13.71 11.93 -9.43
CA VAL A 324 -14.81 11.53 -10.33
C VAL A 324 -14.30 11.43 -11.76
N GLY A 325 -14.73 10.42 -12.49
CA GLY A 325 -14.32 10.12 -13.85
C GLY A 325 -13.49 8.85 -13.97
N GLU A 326 -12.68 8.81 -15.03
CA GLU A 326 -11.87 7.64 -15.40
C GLU A 326 -10.83 7.30 -14.33
N GLY A 327 -10.91 6.07 -13.78
CA GLY A 327 -10.07 5.63 -12.67
C GLY A 327 -10.39 6.25 -11.30
N GLY A 328 -11.38 7.15 -11.22
CA GLY A 328 -11.88 7.72 -9.97
C GLY A 328 -12.65 6.71 -9.11
N ALA A 329 -13.03 7.13 -7.90
CA ALA A 329 -13.86 6.32 -7.00
C ALA A 329 -15.35 6.45 -7.33
N ASN A 330 -15.76 7.56 -7.97
CA ASN A 330 -17.10 7.72 -8.51
C ASN A 330 -18.23 7.47 -7.50
N LEU A 331 -18.08 7.99 -6.27
CA LEU A 331 -19.16 8.01 -5.28
C LEU A 331 -20.38 8.70 -5.88
N ALA A 332 -21.58 8.14 -5.72
CA ALA A 332 -22.78 8.64 -6.39
C ALA A 332 -23.04 10.13 -6.12
N ASP A 333 -22.84 10.59 -4.88
CA ASP A 333 -22.92 11.99 -4.46
C ASP A 333 -21.91 12.90 -5.17
N ASP A 334 -20.67 12.44 -5.33
CA ASP A 334 -19.61 13.22 -5.99
C ASP A 334 -19.84 13.27 -7.51
N VAL A 335 -20.31 12.16 -8.11
CA VAL A 335 -20.70 12.09 -9.52
C VAL A 335 -21.89 13.02 -9.81
N ALA A 336 -22.91 12.99 -8.96
CA ALA A 336 -24.07 13.88 -9.09
C ALA A 336 -23.65 15.35 -9.02
N ALA A 337 -22.81 15.72 -8.04
CA ALA A 337 -22.29 17.08 -7.94
C ALA A 337 -21.47 17.52 -9.16
N VAL A 338 -20.67 16.62 -9.75
CA VAL A 338 -19.96 16.87 -11.02
C VAL A 338 -20.93 17.02 -12.18
N GLN A 339 -21.95 16.18 -12.29
CA GLN A 339 -22.98 16.27 -13.33
C GLN A 339 -23.74 17.60 -13.25
N GLU A 340 -24.19 18.01 -12.06
CA GLU A 340 -24.83 19.32 -11.83
C GLU A 340 -23.93 20.48 -12.28
N ALA A 341 -22.64 20.44 -11.93
CA ALA A 341 -21.70 21.48 -12.32
C ALA A 341 -21.38 21.47 -13.83
N LEU A 342 -21.38 20.30 -14.49
CA LEU A 342 -21.24 20.17 -15.95
C LEU A 342 -22.49 20.64 -16.70
N ILE A 343 -23.69 20.39 -16.16
CA ILE A 343 -24.96 20.94 -16.67
C ILE A 343 -24.92 22.48 -16.57
N LEU A 344 -24.52 23.01 -15.41
CA LEU A 344 -24.35 24.45 -15.20
C LEU A 344 -23.33 25.08 -16.17
N ALA A 345 -22.30 24.33 -16.53
CA ALA A 345 -21.28 24.73 -17.49
C ALA A 345 -21.69 24.55 -18.97
N GLY A 346 -22.88 23.99 -19.25
CA GLY A 346 -23.36 23.71 -20.61
C GLY A 346 -22.64 22.54 -21.31
N HIS A 347 -21.95 21.68 -20.55
CA HIS A 347 -21.21 20.52 -21.06
C HIS A 347 -21.95 19.19 -20.93
N LEU A 348 -23.02 19.14 -20.15
CA LEU A 348 -23.91 17.99 -19.98
C LEU A 348 -25.38 18.44 -20.06
N ALA A 349 -26.28 17.55 -20.45
CA ALA A 349 -27.72 17.80 -20.52
C ALA A 349 -28.49 16.63 -19.89
N GLY A 350 -29.70 16.90 -19.38
CA GLY A 350 -30.48 15.95 -18.60
C GLY A 350 -30.30 16.13 -17.09
N PRO A 351 -30.86 15.22 -16.26
CA PRO A 351 -30.71 15.26 -14.81
C PRO A 351 -29.32 14.77 -14.38
N ALA A 352 -28.86 15.21 -13.19
CA ALA A 352 -27.79 14.52 -12.48
C ALA A 352 -28.34 13.20 -11.91
N THR A 353 -27.70 12.09 -12.26
CA THR A 353 -28.12 10.72 -11.93
C THR A 353 -27.24 10.07 -10.85
N GLY A 354 -26.07 10.62 -10.57
CA GLY A 354 -25.03 9.98 -9.74
C GLY A 354 -24.32 8.80 -10.42
N ALA A 355 -24.70 8.46 -11.66
CA ALA A 355 -24.08 7.36 -12.42
C ALA A 355 -22.93 7.86 -13.30
N MET A 356 -21.74 7.26 -13.18
CA MET A 356 -20.58 7.59 -14.00
C MET A 356 -20.70 6.97 -15.40
N ASP A 357 -21.60 7.52 -16.21
CA ASP A 357 -21.96 7.03 -17.54
C ASP A 357 -21.07 7.59 -18.68
N PRO A 358 -21.16 7.06 -19.91
CA PRO A 358 -20.35 7.54 -21.03
C PRO A 358 -20.61 9.01 -21.40
N ALA A 359 -21.82 9.53 -21.17
CA ALA A 359 -22.16 10.92 -21.44
C ALA A 359 -21.47 11.86 -20.44
N THR A 360 -21.46 11.47 -19.17
CA THR A 360 -20.74 12.15 -18.08
C THR A 360 -19.23 12.14 -18.34
N LEU A 361 -18.66 11.01 -18.76
CA LEU A 361 -17.23 10.93 -19.13
C LEU A 361 -16.89 11.83 -20.32
N ALA A 362 -17.74 11.85 -21.36
CA ALA A 362 -17.58 12.73 -22.51
C ALA A 362 -17.68 14.21 -22.09
N ALA A 363 -18.61 14.56 -21.21
CA ALA A 363 -18.79 15.92 -20.67
C ALA A 363 -17.57 16.39 -19.85
N ILE A 364 -17.00 15.52 -18.99
CA ILE A 364 -15.75 15.81 -18.26
C ILE A 364 -14.63 16.12 -19.26
N ARG A 365 -14.42 15.26 -20.27
CA ARG A 365 -13.38 15.45 -21.29
C ARG A 365 -13.60 16.72 -22.11
N ALA A 366 -14.84 17.04 -22.47
CA ALA A 366 -15.20 18.26 -23.19
C ALA A 366 -14.96 19.53 -22.35
N PHE A 367 -15.28 19.48 -21.05
CA PHE A 367 -14.98 20.58 -20.12
C PHE A 367 -13.47 20.78 -19.98
N GLN A 368 -12.70 19.72 -19.77
CA GLN A 368 -11.23 19.77 -19.71
C GLN A 368 -10.63 20.38 -20.98
N ALA A 369 -11.10 19.97 -22.16
CA ALA A 369 -10.69 20.52 -23.44
C ALA A 369 -11.02 22.02 -23.58
N SER A 370 -12.19 22.46 -23.12
CA SER A 370 -12.57 23.90 -23.10
C SER A 370 -11.64 24.74 -22.19
N ARG A 371 -11.06 24.12 -21.17
CA ARG A 371 -10.04 24.73 -20.29
C ARG A 371 -8.61 24.58 -20.82
N LYS A 372 -8.41 24.05 -22.04
CA LYS A 372 -7.10 23.76 -22.66
C LYS A 372 -6.22 22.82 -21.82
N ALA A 373 -6.83 21.96 -21.01
CA ALA A 373 -6.15 20.93 -20.25
C ALA A 373 -6.12 19.61 -21.03
N ALA A 374 -5.28 18.66 -20.57
CA ALA A 374 -5.37 17.28 -21.06
C ALA A 374 -6.75 16.69 -20.72
N ALA A 375 -7.41 16.11 -21.72
CA ALA A 375 -8.73 15.48 -21.57
C ALA A 375 -8.62 14.09 -20.91
N SER A 376 -8.08 14.05 -19.69
CA SER A 376 -7.82 12.84 -18.91
C SER A 376 -9.09 12.07 -18.51
N GLY A 377 -10.26 12.69 -18.62
CA GLY A 377 -11.53 12.09 -18.20
C GLY A 377 -11.73 11.99 -16.70
N VAL A 378 -10.83 12.57 -15.88
CA VAL A 378 -10.92 12.57 -14.41
C VAL A 378 -10.80 13.98 -13.82
N ILE A 379 -11.67 14.28 -12.85
CA ILE A 379 -11.65 15.48 -12.01
C ILE A 379 -11.10 15.05 -10.65
N ALA A 380 -9.88 15.48 -10.32
CA ALA A 380 -9.25 15.14 -9.05
C ALA A 380 -9.61 16.16 -7.96
N VAL A 381 -9.63 15.71 -6.70
CA VAL A 381 -9.96 16.54 -5.55
C VAL A 381 -8.94 17.68 -5.42
N ALA A 382 -9.45 18.90 -5.24
CA ALA A 382 -8.68 20.15 -5.18
C ALA A 382 -7.82 20.52 -6.41
N ASP A 383 -7.94 19.81 -7.54
CA ASP A 383 -7.15 20.08 -8.75
C ASP A 383 -7.62 21.36 -9.51
N PRO A 384 -6.90 21.81 -10.56
CA PRO A 384 -7.31 22.98 -11.35
C PRO A 384 -8.65 22.82 -12.09
N ILE A 385 -9.05 21.60 -12.46
CA ILE A 385 -10.30 21.32 -13.18
C ILE A 385 -11.49 21.39 -12.25
N HIS A 386 -11.40 20.78 -11.07
CA HIS A 386 -12.36 20.92 -9.97
C HIS A 386 -12.56 22.41 -9.63
N ARG A 387 -11.47 23.18 -9.47
CA ARG A 387 -11.54 24.63 -9.26
C ARG A 387 -12.24 25.36 -10.41
N ALA A 388 -11.88 25.06 -11.65
CA ALA A 388 -12.45 25.72 -12.83
C ALA A 388 -13.93 25.37 -13.06
N LEU A 389 -14.36 24.16 -12.69
CA LEU A 389 -15.74 23.69 -12.80
C LEU A 389 -16.59 24.27 -11.68
N GLY A 390 -16.11 24.21 -10.44
CA GLY A 390 -16.77 24.79 -9.28
C GLY A 390 -16.86 26.33 -9.30
N ALA A 391 -16.02 27.01 -10.08
CA ALA A 391 -16.10 28.46 -10.31
C ALA A 391 -17.16 28.87 -11.35
N VAL A 392 -17.84 27.92 -12.01
CA VAL A 392 -18.94 28.23 -12.94
C VAL A 392 -20.13 28.78 -12.14
N LYS A 393 -20.61 29.96 -12.55
CA LYS A 393 -21.79 30.61 -11.99
C LYS A 393 -23.04 30.26 -12.80
N PRO A 394 -24.23 30.16 -12.17
CA PRO A 394 -25.49 30.11 -12.90
C PRO A 394 -25.68 31.35 -13.78
N ALA A 395 -26.39 31.17 -14.90
CA ALA A 395 -26.81 32.25 -15.80
C ALA A 395 -27.89 33.14 -15.15
N GLY A 396 -27.47 33.89 -14.12
CA GLY A 396 -28.27 34.87 -13.36
C GLY A 396 -27.47 36.12 -12.99
N GLU A 397 -26.16 35.99 -12.77
CA GLU A 397 -25.23 37.13 -12.82
C GLU A 397 -24.64 37.26 -14.22
N SER A 398 -25.38 37.94 -15.10
CA SER A 398 -24.75 38.51 -16.30
C SER A 398 -23.74 39.58 -15.88
N PRO A 399 -22.54 39.65 -16.48
CA PRO A 399 -21.68 40.82 -16.30
C PRO A 399 -22.46 42.06 -16.73
N LYS A 400 -22.41 43.10 -15.90
CA LYS A 400 -23.11 44.37 -16.14
C LYS A 400 -22.75 44.87 -17.54
N LYS A 401 -23.73 44.89 -18.45
CA LYS A 401 -23.58 45.32 -19.85
C LYS A 401 -22.75 46.62 -19.88
N PRO A 402 -21.65 46.70 -20.66
CA PRO A 402 -20.90 47.95 -20.79
C PRO A 402 -21.85 49.07 -21.19
N ALA A 403 -21.75 50.22 -20.50
CA ALA A 403 -22.57 51.37 -20.82
C ALA A 403 -22.37 51.74 -22.30
N ALA A 404 -23.47 51.95 -23.03
CA ALA A 404 -23.39 52.34 -24.43
C ALA A 404 -22.58 53.64 -24.58
N PRO A 405 -21.68 53.75 -25.58
CA PRO A 405 -20.90 54.96 -25.76
C PRO A 405 -21.82 56.14 -26.03
N LYS A 406 -21.56 57.24 -25.31
CA LYS A 406 -22.28 58.51 -25.45
C LYS A 406 -22.07 59.04 -26.88
N PRO A 407 -23.11 59.51 -27.59
CA PRO A 407 -22.94 59.98 -28.97
C PRO A 407 -21.98 61.18 -29.05
N PRO A 408 -21.12 61.26 -30.08
CA PRO A 408 -20.14 62.34 -30.21
C PRO A 408 -20.80 63.69 -30.48
N ALA A 409 -20.18 64.75 -29.96
CA ALA A 409 -20.60 66.13 -30.23
C ALA A 409 -20.37 66.50 -31.70
N LYS A 410 -21.21 67.39 -32.23
CA LYS A 410 -21.09 67.92 -33.60
C LYS A 410 -19.92 68.91 -33.69
N THR A 411 -19.10 68.78 -34.73
CA THR A 411 -18.06 69.74 -35.13
C THR A 411 -18.31 70.19 -36.57
N PRO A 412 -18.01 71.45 -36.98
CA PRO A 412 -18.52 72.02 -38.25
C PRO A 412 -17.88 71.49 -39.55
N ALA A 413 -18.52 71.82 -40.68
CA ALA A 413 -18.20 71.33 -42.02
C ALA A 413 -16.93 71.94 -42.66
N ALA A 414 -16.38 71.22 -43.64
CA ALA A 414 -15.28 71.64 -44.51
C ALA A 414 -15.78 71.99 -45.94
N PRO A 415 -15.08 72.84 -46.71
CA PRO A 415 -15.52 73.35 -48.02
C PRO A 415 -15.36 72.34 -49.19
N PRO A 416 -16.02 72.58 -50.34
CA PRO A 416 -16.14 71.61 -51.43
C PRO A 416 -14.89 71.48 -52.34
N PRO A 417 -14.75 70.36 -53.09
CA PRO A 417 -13.60 70.08 -53.95
C PRO A 417 -13.71 70.72 -55.35
N PRO A 418 -12.58 70.93 -56.05
CA PRO A 418 -12.57 71.36 -57.45
C PRO A 418 -12.85 70.21 -58.43
N THR A 419 -13.53 70.53 -59.53
CA THR A 419 -13.95 69.63 -60.61
C THR A 419 -12.86 69.37 -61.66
N VAL A 420 -12.84 68.15 -62.23
CA VAL A 420 -12.11 67.81 -63.47
C VAL A 420 -13.04 67.00 -64.40
N PRO A 421 -13.05 67.18 -65.74
CA PRO A 421 -14.13 66.70 -66.61
C PRO A 421 -13.99 65.24 -67.12
N ALA A 422 -15.10 64.69 -67.63
CA ALA A 422 -15.18 63.42 -68.37
C ALA A 422 -14.58 63.56 -69.80
N THR A 423 -14.43 62.56 -70.68
CA THR A 423 -15.29 61.41 -71.15
C THR A 423 -14.45 60.64 -72.22
N PRO A 424 -14.92 59.63 -72.99
CA PRO A 424 -15.95 58.58 -72.81
C PRO A 424 -15.43 57.14 -73.12
N SER A 425 -16.33 56.14 -73.02
CA SER A 425 -16.19 54.73 -73.47
C SER A 425 -16.40 54.57 -75.01
N PRO A 426 -16.54 53.38 -75.65
CA PRO A 426 -16.99 52.06 -75.15
C PRO A 426 -15.90 51.16 -74.55
#